data_AF-A0A2H6G1K7-F1
#
_entry.id   AF-A0A2H6G1K7-F1
#
_cell.length_a   1.000
_cell.length_b   1.000
_cell.length_c   1.000
_cell.angle_alpha   90.00
_cell.angle_beta   90.00
_cell.angle_gamma   90.00
#
_symmetry.space_group_name_H-M   'P 1'
#
loop_
_entity.id
_entity.type
_entity.pdbx_description
1 polymer ?
#
loop_
_entity_poly.entity_id
_entity_poly.type
_entity_poly.pdbx_seq_one_letter_code
_entity_poly.pdbx_strand_id
1 'polypeptide(L)' 'MPAKRITMRKIRDVLRLRHHAGLSIRDIQSSTKVSVGSIQTLLVKAKEMDLSWPLPDNLDDARLASLFYPNTRVSEAG' A
#
# COMPACT_ATOMS: atom_id res chain seq x y z
N MET A 1 2.15 15.16 13.15
CA MET A 1 1.86 15.48 11.72
C MET A 1 0.99 14.37 11.15
N PRO A 2 -0.06 14.66 10.37
CA PRO A 2 -0.83 13.62 9.69
C PRO A 2 0.06 12.87 8.68
N ALA A 3 -0.01 11.55 8.66
CA ALA A 3 0.78 10.76 7.73
C ALA A 3 0.33 11.04 6.28
N LYS A 4 1.28 11.40 5.40
CA LYS A 4 0.98 11.68 3.99
C LYS A 4 0.40 10.42 3.33
N ARG A 5 -0.83 10.50 2.82
CA ARG A 5 -1.52 9.39 2.15
C ARG A 5 -0.70 8.92 0.95
N ILE A 6 -0.41 7.62 0.91
CA ILE A 6 0.22 6.93 -0.22
C ILE A 6 -0.87 6.66 -1.24
N THR A 7 -0.63 6.96 -2.51
CA THR A 7 -1.61 6.68 -3.58
C THR A 7 -1.68 5.19 -3.87
N MET A 8 -2.84 4.69 -4.32
CA MET A 8 -3.04 3.26 -4.61
C MET A 8 -2.01 2.70 -5.59
N ARG A 9 -1.67 3.46 -6.65
CA ARG A 9 -0.56 3.15 -7.56
C ARG A 9 0.76 2.90 -6.83
N LYS A 10 1.15 3.79 -5.90
CA LYS A 10 2.38 3.61 -5.11
C LYS A 10 2.29 2.41 -4.16
N ILE A 11 1.10 2.05 -3.66
CA ILE A 11 0.91 0.83 -2.87
C ILE A 11 1.15 -0.42 -3.75
N ARG A 12 0.52 -0.50 -4.92
CA ARG A 12 0.77 -1.59 -5.89
C ARG A 12 2.24 -1.67 -6.31
N ASP A 13 2.90 -0.54 -6.54
CA ASP A 13 4.34 -0.48 -6.85
C ASP A 13 5.21 -1.02 -5.70
N VAL A 14 4.96 -0.63 -4.44
CA VAL A 14 5.72 -1.15 -3.28
C VAL A 14 5.55 -2.67 -3.15
N LEU A 15 4.32 -3.18 -3.27
CA LEU A 15 4.05 -4.62 -3.18
C LEU A 15 4.73 -5.39 -4.32
N ARG A 16 4.57 -4.94 -5.56
CA ARG A 16 5.25 -5.52 -6.73
C ARG A 16 6.77 -5.56 -6.56
N LEU A 17 7.38 -4.44 -6.20
CA LEU A 17 8.83 -4.35 -6.09
C LEU A 17 9.38 -5.20 -4.95
N ARG A 18 8.64 -5.37 -3.85
CA ARG A 18 9.02 -6.25 -2.73
C ARG A 18 8.86 -7.73 -3.07
N HIS A 19 7.70 -8.12 -3.56
CA HIS A 19 7.30 -9.54 -3.64
C HIS A 19 7.64 -10.20 -4.98
N HIS A 20 7.62 -9.45 -6.09
CA HIS A 20 7.96 -9.96 -7.41
C HIS A 20 9.41 -9.64 -7.81
N ALA A 21 9.88 -8.41 -7.56
CA ALA A 21 11.25 -8.00 -7.92
C ALA A 21 12.29 -8.20 -6.79
N GLY A 22 11.87 -8.65 -5.60
CA GLY A 22 12.77 -8.97 -4.49
C GLY A 22 13.56 -7.79 -3.90
N LEU A 23 13.19 -6.54 -4.20
CA LEU A 23 13.98 -5.36 -3.87
C LEU A 23 14.01 -5.05 -2.36
N SER A 24 15.11 -4.43 -1.91
CA SER A 24 15.22 -3.94 -0.54
C SER A 24 14.34 -2.71 -0.30
N ILE A 25 14.05 -2.41 0.96
CA ILE A 25 13.24 -1.23 1.34
C ILE A 25 13.89 0.08 0.88
N ARG A 26 15.24 0.14 0.81
CA ARG A 26 15.99 1.32 0.33
C ARG A 26 15.89 1.49 -1.19
N ASP A 27 15.88 0.40 -1.93
CA ASP A 27 15.68 0.43 -3.39
C ASP A 27 14.23 0.84 -3.72
N ILE A 28 13.26 0.25 -3.01
CA ILE A 28 11.84 0.62 -3.13
C ILE A 28 11.62 2.09 -2.80
N GLN A 29 12.24 2.64 -1.73
CA GLN A 29 12.23 4.08 -1.46
C GLN A 29 12.77 4.88 -2.64
N SER A 30 13.89 4.44 -3.21
CA SER A 30 14.59 5.13 -4.29
C SER A 30 13.75 5.18 -5.57
N SER A 31 13.05 4.08 -5.91
CA SER A 31 12.14 4.00 -7.07
C SER A 31 10.80 4.72 -6.84
N THR A 32 10.17 4.55 -5.67
CA THR A 32 8.78 5.02 -5.44
C THR A 32 8.68 6.40 -4.80
N LYS A 33 9.77 6.92 -4.22
CA LYS A 33 9.81 8.11 -3.35
C LYS A 33 8.80 8.04 -2.18
N VAL A 34 8.51 6.84 -1.68
CA VAL A 34 7.80 6.60 -0.40
C VAL A 34 8.87 6.47 0.70
N SER A 35 8.62 7.01 1.89
CA SER A 35 9.60 6.92 2.99
C SER A 35 9.75 5.50 3.52
N VAL A 36 10.91 5.17 4.08
CA VAL A 36 11.22 3.85 4.67
C VAL A 36 10.20 3.45 5.75
N GLY A 37 9.79 4.39 6.62
CA GLY A 37 8.74 4.16 7.61
C GLY A 37 7.39 3.80 6.95
N SER A 38 6.96 4.59 5.96
CA SER A 38 5.72 4.31 5.22
C SER A 38 5.75 2.99 4.46
N ILE A 39 6.89 2.59 3.87
CA ILE A 39 7.06 1.28 3.21
C ILE A 39 6.95 0.15 4.24
N GLN A 40 7.60 0.27 5.40
CA GLN A 40 7.52 -0.75 6.46
C GLN A 40 6.08 -0.91 6.98
N THR A 41 5.41 0.18 7.35
CA THR A 41 4.01 0.13 7.80
C THR A 41 3.08 -0.47 6.73
N LEU A 42 3.30 -0.13 5.46
CA LEU A 42 2.53 -0.70 4.34
C LEU A 42 2.73 -2.21 4.24
N LEU A 43 3.97 -2.69 4.29
CA LEU A 43 4.31 -4.11 4.18
C LEU A 43 3.85 -4.93 5.40
N VAL A 44 3.88 -4.33 6.60
CA VAL A 44 3.30 -4.94 7.81
C VAL A 44 1.79 -5.09 7.65
N LYS A 45 1.08 -4.00 7.30
CA LYS A 45 -0.37 -4.05 7.05
C LYS A 45 -0.74 -5.04 5.94
N ALA A 46 0.01 -5.06 4.84
CA ALA A 46 -0.23 -6.02 3.76
C ALA A 46 -0.14 -7.46 4.27
N LYS A 47 0.85 -7.78 5.13
CA LYS A 47 0.96 -9.09 5.78
C LYS A 47 -0.18 -9.37 6.76
N GLU A 48 -0.63 -8.39 7.54
CA GLU A 48 -1.77 -8.51 8.46
C GLU A 48 -3.11 -8.76 7.75
N MET A 49 -3.19 -8.45 6.44
CA MET A 49 -4.36 -8.65 5.58
C MET A 49 -4.17 -9.83 4.61
N ASP A 50 -3.14 -10.66 4.80
CA ASP A 50 -2.72 -11.75 3.91
C ASP A 50 -2.64 -11.35 2.41
N LEU A 51 -2.26 -10.10 2.16
CA LEU A 51 -2.22 -9.49 0.83
C LEU A 51 -0.98 -9.97 0.06
N SER A 52 -1.19 -10.87 -0.90
CA SER A 52 -0.16 -11.37 -1.81
C SER A 52 0.10 -10.41 -2.98
N TRP A 53 1.18 -10.66 -3.72
CA TRP A 53 1.36 -10.12 -5.08
C TRP A 53 1.52 -11.29 -6.07
N PRO A 54 0.87 -11.28 -7.25
CA PRO A 54 -0.04 -10.24 -7.76
C PRO A 54 -1.30 -10.08 -6.89
N LEU A 55 -1.87 -8.87 -6.89
CA LEU A 55 -3.15 -8.64 -6.23
C LEU A 55 -4.27 -9.38 -6.99
N PRO A 56 -5.29 -9.89 -6.29
CA PRO A 56 -6.47 -10.47 -6.94
C PRO A 56 -7.16 -9.46 -7.87
N ASP A 57 -7.71 -9.91 -9.00
CA ASP A 57 -8.44 -9.05 -9.94
C ASP A 57 -9.69 -8.40 -9.33
N ASN A 58 -10.23 -8.99 -8.26
CA ASN A 58 -11.34 -8.43 -7.50
C ASN A 58 -10.92 -7.35 -6.48
N LEU A 59 -9.64 -6.97 -6.42
CA LEU A 59 -9.09 -5.96 -5.51
C LEU A 59 -8.74 -4.67 -6.25
N ASP A 60 -9.80 -3.90 -6.52
CA ASP A 60 -9.73 -2.58 -7.12
C ASP A 60 -9.11 -1.51 -6.18
N ASP A 61 -8.94 -0.30 -6.72
CA ASP A 61 -8.37 0.84 -6.00
C ASP A 61 -9.25 1.29 -4.82
N ALA A 62 -10.56 1.05 -4.88
CA ALA A 62 -11.51 1.40 -3.82
C ALA A 62 -11.39 0.47 -2.61
N ARG A 63 -11.37 -0.85 -2.84
CA ARG A 63 -11.15 -1.88 -1.82
C ARG A 63 -9.76 -1.74 -1.21
N LEU A 64 -8.72 -1.57 -2.04
CA LEU A 64 -7.36 -1.30 -1.56
C LEU A 64 -7.28 -0.01 -0.72
N ALA A 65 -8.03 1.03 -1.09
CA ALA A 65 -8.10 2.26 -0.30
C ALA A 65 -8.79 2.06 1.04
N SER A 66 -9.87 1.28 1.10
CA SER A 66 -10.59 0.95 2.34
C SER A 66 -9.70 0.18 3.32
N LEU A 67 -8.97 -0.84 2.81
CA LEU A 67 -8.01 -1.63 3.59
C LEU A 67 -6.89 -0.78 4.21
N PHE A 68 -6.26 0.11 3.44
CA PHE A 68 -5.14 0.91 3.94
C PHE A 68 -5.57 2.16 4.73
N TYR A 69 -6.76 2.71 4.47
CA TYR A 69 -7.25 3.99 5.02
C TYR A 69 -8.69 3.93 5.57
N PRO A 70 -9.03 3.00 6.48
CA PRO A 70 -10.41 2.81 6.95
C PRO A 70 -11.01 4.02 7.68
N ASN A 71 -10.17 4.87 8.31
CA ASN A 71 -10.60 6.11 8.96
C ASN A 71 -10.68 7.33 8.03
N THR A 72 -10.41 7.19 6.73
CA THR A 72 -10.87 8.20 5.78
C THR A 72 -12.37 7.99 5.67
N ARG A 73 -13.19 8.91 6.19
CA ARG A 73 -14.65 8.78 6.08
C ARG A 73 -15.02 8.62 4.61
N VAL A 74 -15.44 7.43 4.22
CA VAL A 74 -16.46 7.32 3.19
C VAL A 74 -17.70 7.86 3.89
N SER A 75 -17.97 9.15 3.71
CA SER A 75 -19.26 9.72 4.07
C SER A 75 -20.27 9.15 3.08
N GLU A 76 -20.74 7.93 3.34
CA GLU A 76 -22.05 7.52 2.84
C GLU A 76 -23.06 8.47 3.46
N ALA A 77 -23.54 9.40 2.64
CA ALA A 77 -24.72 10.17 2.96
C ALA A 77 -25.92 9.23 2.84
N GLY A 78 -26.48 8.86 4.00
CA GLY A 78 -27.87 8.40 4.13
C GLY A 78 -28.78 9.56 4.49
#